data_AF-A0A7K0ZKT8-F1
#
_entry.id   AF-A0A7K0ZKT8-F1
#
_cell.length_a   1.000
_cell.length_b   1.000
_cell.length_c   1.000
_cell.angle_alpha   90.00
_cell.angle_beta   90.00
_cell.angle_gamma   90.00
#
_symmetry.space_group_name_H-M   'P 1'
#
loop_
_entity.id
_entity.type
_entity.pdbx_description
1 polymer ?
#
loop_
_entity_poly.entity_id
_entity_poly.type
_entity_poly.pdbx_seq_one_letter_code
_entity_poly.pdbx_strand_id
1 'polypeptide(L)' 'MISCATCVMADTDACGDCIMSFLCDAPSEGAVVLDLQELREIRLLAQAGLVPTLRHRAVG' A
#
# COMPACT_ATOMS: atom_id res chain seq x y z
N MET A 1 2.47 -0.30 -15.85
CA MET A 1 2.69 -1.45 -14.94
C MET A 1 4.15 -1.41 -14.56
N ILE A 2 4.46 -1.42 -13.27
CA ILE A 2 5.83 -1.41 -12.74
C ILE A 2 6.17 -2.86 -12.38
N SER A 3 7.35 -3.36 -12.76
CA SER A 3 7.77 -4.74 -12.50
C SER A 3 9.27 -4.82 -12.20
N CYS A 4 9.63 -5.56 -11.16
CA CYS A 4 11.03 -5.88 -10.84
C CYS A 4 11.73 -6.66 -11.97
N ALA A 5 10.99 -7.47 -12.74
CA ALA A 5 11.55 -8.24 -13.85
C ALA A 5 12.03 -7.37 -15.03
N THR A 6 11.52 -6.15 -15.16
CA THR A 6 11.95 -5.19 -16.20
C THR A 6 12.81 -4.06 -15.64
N CYS A 7 13.26 -4.17 -14.38
CA CYS A 7 14.10 -3.16 -13.74
C CYS A 7 15.55 -3.25 -14.25
N VAL A 8 16.14 -2.10 -14.63
CA VAL A 8 17.55 -2.05 -15.09
C VAL A 8 18.55 -2.44 -14.00
N MET A 9 18.15 -2.36 -12.73
CA MET A 9 18.96 -2.72 -11.56
C MET A 9 18.65 -4.13 -11.04
N ALA A 10 17.87 -4.93 -11.79
CA ALA A 10 17.52 -6.29 -11.38
C ALA A 10 18.79 -7.14 -11.13
N ASP A 11 18.73 -7.99 -10.10
CA ASP A 11 19.82 -8.88 -9.68
C ASP A 11 21.13 -8.19 -9.27
N THR A 12 21.04 -6.93 -8.84
CA THR A 12 22.17 -6.19 -8.27
C THR A 12 22.00 -5.96 -6.76
N ASP A 13 23.05 -5.52 -6.09
CA ASP A 13 23.03 -5.18 -4.66
C ASP A 13 21.98 -4.10 -4.31
N ALA A 14 21.54 -3.30 -5.29
CA ALA A 14 20.48 -2.31 -5.11
C ALA A 14 19.11 -2.95 -4.76
N CYS A 15 18.90 -4.23 -5.07
CA CYS A 15 17.67 -4.95 -4.71
C CYS A 15 17.54 -5.23 -3.21
N GLY A 16 18.64 -5.24 -2.46
CA GLY A 16 18.64 -5.60 -1.03
C GLY A 16 17.90 -4.61 -0.12
N ASP A 17 17.78 -3.35 -0.54
CA ASP A 17 17.05 -2.27 0.16
C ASP A 17 15.95 -1.64 -0.72
N CYS A 18 15.51 -2.36 -1.75
CA CYS A 18 14.55 -1.81 -2.70
C CYS A 18 13.10 -1.99 -2.21
N ILE A 19 12.34 -0.89 -2.13
CA ILE A 19 10.90 -0.92 -1.80
C ILE A 19 10.06 -1.69 -2.83
N MET A 20 10.58 -1.90 -4.04
CA MET A 20 9.84 -2.47 -5.15
C MET A 20 9.46 -3.94 -4.93
N SER A 21 10.27 -4.72 -4.23
CA SER A 21 9.92 -6.12 -3.89
C SER A 21 8.64 -6.15 -3.05
N PHE A 22 8.49 -5.23 -2.08
CA PHE A 22 7.26 -5.12 -1.30
C PHE A 22 6.05 -4.68 -2.11
N LEU A 23 6.23 -3.81 -3.11
CA LEU A 23 5.14 -3.31 -3.93
C LEU A 23 4.71 -4.28 -5.04
N CYS A 24 5.66 -4.99 -5.63
CA CYS A 24 5.42 -5.92 -6.74
C CYS A 24 5.03 -7.32 -6.25
N ASP A 25 5.54 -7.75 -5.09
CA ASP A 25 5.21 -9.05 -4.48
C ASP A 25 4.05 -8.92 -3.48
N ALA A 26 3.47 -7.73 -3.30
CA ALA A 26 2.27 -7.57 -2.50
C ALA A 26 1.16 -8.46 -3.08
N PRO A 27 0.64 -9.44 -2.31
CA PRO A 27 -0.45 -10.27 -2.80
C PRO A 27 -1.63 -9.35 -3.18
N SER A 28 -2.11 -9.48 -4.42
CA SER A 28 -3.26 -8.72 -4.92
C SER A 28 -4.57 -9.09 -4.21
N GLU A 29 -4.52 -10.04 -3.28
CA GLU A 29 -5.68 -10.66 -2.67
C GLU A 29 -5.66 -10.47 -1.16
N GLY A 30 -6.56 -9.61 -0.69
CA GLY A 30 -6.80 -9.39 0.73
C GLY A 30 -7.60 -8.12 0.96
N ALA A 31 -8.91 -8.25 1.18
CA ALA A 31 -9.66 -7.14 1.73
C ALA A 31 -9.22 -6.93 3.19
N VAL A 32 -8.79 -5.71 3.51
CA VAL A 32 -8.58 -5.31 4.91
C VAL A 32 -9.98 -5.10 5.52
N VAL A 33 -10.39 -6.02 6.38
CA VAL A 33 -11.66 -5.92 7.11
C VAL A 33 -11.40 -5.13 8.38
N LEU A 34 -12.11 -4.02 8.52
CA LEU A 34 -12.06 -3.14 9.69
C LEU A 34 -13.39 -3.20 10.42
N ASP A 35 -13.34 -3.22 11.75
CA ASP A 35 -14.52 -3.01 12.57
C ASP A 35 -14.93 -1.52 12.64
N LEU A 36 -16.05 -1.25 13.32
CA LEU A 36 -16.58 0.11 13.44
C LEU A 36 -15.71 1.04 14.31
N GLN A 37 -15.03 0.52 15.32
CA GLN A 37 -14.12 1.30 16.16
C GLN A 37 -12.85 1.64 15.40
N GLU A 38 -12.23 0.67 14.73
CA GLU A 38 -11.04 0.87 13.91
C GLU A 38 -11.30 1.92 12.82
N LEU A 39 -12.45 1.83 12.14
CA LEU A 39 -12.85 2.82 11.15
C LEU A 39 -13.01 4.22 11.75
N ARG A 40 -13.50 4.32 13.00
CA ARG A 40 -13.67 5.60 13.69
C ARG A 40 -12.33 6.22 14.06
N GLU A 41 -11.38 5.41 14.52
CA GLU A 41 -10.01 5.84 14.84
C GLU A 41 -9.28 6.35 13.61
N ILE A 42 -9.35 5.62 12.49
CA ILE A 42 -8.77 6.05 11.22
C ILE A 42 -9.35 7.40 10.78
N ARG A 43 -10.65 7.62 10.98
CA ARG A 43 -11.29 8.91 10.68
C ARG A 43 -10.77 10.05 11.57
N LEU A 44 -10.55 9.80 12.86
CA LEU A 44 -9.97 10.78 13.78
C LEU A 44 -8.55 11.16 13.36
N LEU A 45 -7.73 10.16 13.01
CA LEU A 45 -6.37 10.40 12.51
C LEU A 45 -6.38 11.21 11.21
N ALA A 46 -7.32 10.91 10.31
CA ALA A 46 -7.44 11.64 9.04
C ALA A 46 -7.85 13.11 9.25
N GLN A 47 -8.76 13.37 10.19
CA GLN A 47 -9.16 14.74 10.57
C GLN A 47 -8.01 15.53 11.19
N ALA A 48 -7.12 14.86 11.93
CA ALA A 48 -5.90 15.43 12.47
C ALA A 48 -4.77 15.59 11.43
N GLY A 49 -4.96 15.11 10.19
CA GLY A 49 -3.93 15.15 9.15
C GLY A 49 -2.80 14.13 9.31
N LEU A 50 -2.96 13.14 10.21
CA LEU A 50 -1.96 12.13 10.53
C LEU A 50 -1.94 10.96 9.53
N VAL A 51 -3.07 10.73 8.85
CA VAL A 51 -3.19 9.71 7.79
C VAL A 51 -3.93 10.29 6.59
N PRO A 52 -3.66 9.81 5.37
CA PRO A 52 -4.44 10.20 4.21
C PRO A 52 -5.89 9.74 4.34
N THR A 53 -6.82 10.53 3.79
CA THR A 53 -8.22 10.10 3.63
C THR A 53 -8.30 8.95 2.63
N LEU A 54 -9.40 8.17 2.69
CA LEU A 54 -9.68 7.11 1.71
C LEU A 54 -9.69 7.71 0.29
N ARG A 55 -8.65 7.39 -0.49
CA ARG A 55 -8.43 7.92 -1.84
C ARG A 55 -9.26 7.20 -2.89
N HIS A 56 -9.56 5.93 -2.65
CA HIS A 56 -10.30 5.07 -3.55
C HIS A 56 -11.65 4.74 -2.91
N ARG A 57 -12.73 5.17 -3.55
CA ARG A 57 -14.08 4.67 -3.27
C ARG A 57 -14.40 3.63 -4.33
N ALA A 58 -14.92 2.47 -3.91
CA ALA A 58 -15.51 1.54 -4.87
C ALA A 58 -16.63 2.30 -5.60
N VAL A 59 -16.54 2.32 -6.94
CA VAL A 59 -17.64 2.83 -7.77
C VAL A 59 -18.77 1.81 -7.63
N GLY A 60 -19.86 2.24 -7.01
CA GLY A 60 -21.09 1.45 -6.91
C GLY A 60 -21.83 1.38 -8.24
#